data_AF-A0A352BEC6-F1
#
_entry.id   AF-A0A352BEC6-F1
#
_cell.length_a   1.000
_cell.length_b   1.000
_cell.length_c   1.000
_cell.angle_alpha   90.00
_cell.angle_beta   90.00
_cell.angle_gamma   90.00
#
_symmetry.space_group_name_H-M   'P 1'
#
loop_
_entity.id
_entity.type
_entity.pdbx_description
1 polymer ?
#
loop_
_entity_poly.entity_id
_entity_poly.type
_entity_poly.pdbx_seq_one_letter_code
_entity_poly.pdbx_strand_id
1 'polypeptide(L)'
;MRIGYVVLLIGYFVVALASGAITLALGFLLLGLFPALTDGVARALAAELSPEDHRAGAYGLVNATAGFGLMFAGIAGGYIWEHFGANYALFAGGVVVVLGIAVLSTIIANGRENLVV
;
A
#
# COMPACT_ATOMS: atom_id res chain seq x y z
N MET A 1 4.59 -8.66 -0.52
CA MET A 1 3.48 -7.67 -0.40
C MET A 1 3.00 -7.44 1.04
N ARG A 2 2.50 -8.45 1.78
CA ARG A 2 2.00 -8.27 3.17
C ARG A 2 2.99 -7.56 4.10
N ILE A 3 4.27 -7.96 4.04
CA ILE A 3 5.35 -7.34 4.83
C ILE A 3 5.46 -5.84 4.54
N GLY A 4 5.33 -5.43 3.27
CA GLY A 4 5.32 -4.02 2.87
C GLY A 4 4.20 -3.25 3.58
N TYR A 5 2.97 -3.75 3.57
CA TYR A 5 1.85 -3.09 4.26
C TYR A 5 2.05 -3.01 5.78
N VAL A 6 2.69 -4.00 6.40
CA VAL A 6 3.05 -3.94 7.83
C VAL A 6 4.09 -2.85 8.08
N VAL A 7 5.12 -2.74 7.24
CA VAL A 7 6.11 -1.66 7.31
C VAL A 7 5.44 -0.29 7.15
N LEU A 8 4.47 -0.16 6.24
CA LEU A 8 3.68 1.06 6.06
C LEU A 8 2.91 1.46 7.33
N LEU A 9 2.25 0.50 7.99
CA LEU A 9 1.56 0.75 9.26
C LEU A 9 2.53 1.25 10.33
N ILE A 10 3.67 0.60 10.49
CA ILE A 10 4.71 1.03 11.43
C ILE A 10 5.16 2.46 11.09
N GLY A 11 5.35 2.77 9.81
CA GLY A 11 5.67 4.11 9.33
C GLY A 11 4.63 5.17 9.76
N TYR A 12 3.34 4.90 9.56
CA TYR A 12 2.26 5.81 10.01
C TYR A 12 2.28 6.02 11.52
N PHE A 13 2.48 4.96 12.32
CA PHE A 13 2.60 5.09 13.78
C PHE A 13 3.80 5.94 14.20
N VAL A 14 4.96 5.73 13.57
CA VAL A 14 6.18 6.49 13.86
C VAL A 14 6.00 7.97 13.50
N VAL A 15 5.39 8.27 12.35
CA VAL A 15 5.11 9.65 11.93
C VAL A 15 4.09 10.31 12.85
N ALA A 16 3.04 9.60 13.27
CA ALA A 16 2.01 10.15 14.17
C ALA A 16 2.56 10.51 15.57
N LEU A 17 3.57 9.77 16.04
CA LEU A 17 4.22 10.01 17.35
C LEU A 17 5.49 10.86 17.24
N ALA A 18 5.88 11.30 16.04
CA ALA A 18 7.11 12.02 15.82
C ALA A 18 7.05 13.42 16.46
N SER A 19 7.92 13.66 17.44
CA SER A 19 8.08 14.97 18.11
C SER A 19 9.32 15.74 17.63
N GLY A 20 10.18 15.12 16.82
CA GLY A 20 11.40 15.74 16.30
C GLY A 20 11.75 15.34 14.87
N ALA A 21 12.66 16.10 14.25
CA ALA A 21 13.06 15.92 12.85
C ALA A 21 13.65 14.53 12.57
N ILE A 22 14.42 13.97 13.52
CA ILE A 22 15.05 12.64 13.35
C ILE A 22 13.98 11.54 13.32
N THR A 23 13.03 11.54 14.26
CA THR A 23 11.93 10.56 14.28
C THR A 23 11.04 10.67 13.06
N LEU A 24 10.82 11.90 12.56
CA LEU A 24 10.06 12.13 11.34
C LEU A 24 10.79 11.60 10.10
N ALA A 25 12.11 11.82 10.01
CA ALA A 25 12.94 11.29 8.93
C ALA A 25 12.94 9.75 8.92
N LEU A 26 13.05 9.11 10.09
CA LEU A 26 12.91 7.66 10.22
C LEU A 26 11.53 7.18 9.77
N GLY A 27 10.46 7.90 10.14
CA GLY A 27 9.12 7.64 9.65
C GLY A 27 9.05 7.67 8.12
N PHE A 28 9.56 8.71 7.47
CA PHE A 28 9.59 8.81 6.01
C PHE A 28 10.43 7.72 5.33
N LEU A 29 11.53 7.28 5.94
CA LEU A 29 12.30 6.14 5.43
C LEU A 29 11.47 4.85 5.44
N LEU A 30 10.69 4.61 6.50
CA LEU A 30 9.77 3.47 6.56
C LEU A 30 8.65 3.59 5.52
N LEU A 31 8.11 4.80 5.32
CA LEU A 31 7.13 5.06 4.27
C LEU A 31 7.70 4.81 2.87
N GLY A 32 8.96 5.17 2.62
CA GLY A 32 9.64 4.91 1.35
C GLY A 32 10.02 3.43 1.13
N LEU A 33 10.19 2.67 2.21
CA LEU A 33 10.46 1.23 2.13
C LEU A 33 9.24 0.43 1.67
N PHE A 34 8.03 0.90 1.97
CA PHE A 34 6.79 0.26 1.52
C PHE A 34 6.73 0.04 0.00
N PRO A 35 6.79 1.06 -0.87
CA PRO A 35 6.72 0.87 -2.32
C PRO A 35 7.87 0.02 -2.85
N ALA A 36 9.06 0.08 -2.24
CA ALA A 36 10.18 -0.79 -2.59
C ALA A 36 9.86 -2.29 -2.37
N LEU A 37 9.08 -2.61 -1.33
CA LEU A 37 8.65 -3.96 -0.98
C LEU A 37 7.38 -4.43 -1.72
N THR A 38 6.62 -3.52 -2.33
CA THR A 38 5.35 -3.83 -2.99
C THR A 38 5.37 -3.70 -4.50
N ASP A 39 5.99 -2.66 -5.06
CA ASP A 39 5.86 -2.34 -6.48
C ASP A 39 6.59 -3.36 -7.35
N GLY A 40 7.75 -3.84 -6.91
CA GLY A 40 8.46 -4.95 -7.55
C GLY A 40 7.62 -6.23 -7.58
N VAL A 41 6.98 -6.56 -6.44
CA VAL A 41 6.15 -7.76 -6.29
C VAL A 41 4.88 -7.68 -7.15
N ALA A 42 4.21 -6.51 -7.17
CA ALA A 42 3.01 -6.29 -7.98
C ALA A 42 3.30 -6.48 -9.48
N ARG A 43 4.42 -5.93 -9.96
CA ARG A 43 4.84 -6.09 -11.35
C ARG A 43 5.21 -7.54 -11.65
N ALA A 44 5.98 -8.20 -10.80
CA ALA A 44 6.32 -9.61 -10.99
C ALA A 44 5.06 -10.50 -11.13
N LEU A 45 4.09 -10.31 -10.23
CA LEU A 45 2.82 -11.05 -10.28
C LEU A 45 2.03 -10.76 -11.56
N ALA A 46 1.99 -9.50 -12.01
CA ALA A 46 1.32 -9.15 -13.26
C ALA A 46 1.98 -9.80 -14.49
N ALA A 47 3.31 -9.95 -14.47
CA ALA A 47 4.06 -10.60 -15.53
C ALA A 47 3.83 -12.13 -15.56
N GLU A 48 3.69 -12.75 -14.39
CA GLU A 48 3.41 -14.19 -14.25
C GLU A 48 1.99 -14.55 -14.71
N LEU A 49 1.01 -13.68 -14.44
CA LEU A 49 -0.40 -13.90 -14.80
C LEU A 49 -0.73 -13.53 -16.26
N SER A 50 0.21 -12.95 -16.99
CA SER A 50 -0.04 -12.42 -18.33
C SER A 50 0.77 -13.16 -19.39
N PRO A 51 0.17 -13.47 -20.55
CA PRO A 51 0.88 -13.90 -21.75
C PRO A 51 1.99 -12.91 -22.14
N GLU A 52 3.08 -13.41 -22.73
CA GLU A 52 4.29 -12.61 -22.99
C GLU A 52 4.03 -11.39 -23.88
N ASP A 53 3.12 -11.53 -24.84
CA ASP A 53 2.65 -10.52 -25.79
C ASP A 53 1.76 -9.44 -25.15
N HIS A 54 1.22 -9.68 -23.95
CA HIS A 54 0.33 -8.77 -23.23
C HIS A 54 0.91 -8.20 -21.93
N ARG A 55 2.17 -8.50 -21.59
CA ARG A 55 2.84 -8.00 -20.36
C ARG A 55 2.86 -6.47 -20.25
N ALA A 56 3.04 -5.76 -21.37
CA ALA A 56 3.02 -4.30 -21.39
C ALA A 56 1.67 -3.73 -20.93
N GLY A 57 0.56 -4.33 -21.40
CA GLY A 57 -0.79 -3.96 -20.97
C GLY A 57 -1.05 -4.29 -19.50
N ALA A 58 -0.56 -5.43 -19.02
CA ALA A 58 -0.68 -5.83 -17.62
C ALA A 58 0.06 -4.86 -16.68
N TYR A 59 1.28 -4.46 -17.01
CA TYR A 59 1.99 -3.41 -16.27
C TYR A 59 1.25 -2.07 -16.34
N GLY A 60 0.70 -1.73 -17.51
CA GLY A 60 -0.14 -0.53 -17.68
C GLY A 60 -1.32 -0.53 -16.69
N LEU A 61 -2.04 -1.64 -16.57
CA LEU A 61 -3.18 -1.78 -15.67
C LEU A 61 -2.78 -1.68 -14.19
N VAL A 62 -1.66 -2.30 -13.79
CA VAL A 62 -1.13 -2.18 -12.42
C VAL A 62 -0.83 -0.72 -12.09
N ASN A 63 -0.12 -0.01 -12.98
CA ASN A 63 0.23 1.40 -12.76
C ASN A 63 -1.01 2.32 -12.80
N ALA A 64 -1.97 2.07 -13.71
CA ALA A 64 -3.21 2.82 -13.77
C ALA A 64 -4.01 2.68 -12.46
N THR A 65 -4.15 1.45 -11.96
CA THR A 65 -4.87 1.18 -10.70
C THR A 65 -4.18 1.85 -9.52
N ALA A 66 -2.84 1.77 -9.44
CA ALA A 66 -2.07 2.45 -8.40
C ALA A 66 -2.22 3.98 -8.49
N GLY A 67 -2.17 4.55 -9.70
CA GLY A 67 -2.34 5.99 -9.94
C GLY A 67 -3.72 6.49 -9.55
N PHE A 68 -4.79 5.80 -9.94
CA PHE A 68 -6.14 6.13 -9.50
C PHE A 68 -6.30 6.04 -7.99
N GLY A 69 -5.75 4.98 -7.38
CA GLY A 69 -5.73 4.82 -5.93
C GLY A 69 -5.04 6.00 -5.22
N LEU A 70 -3.86 6.41 -5.71
CA LEU A 70 -3.12 7.56 -5.19
C LEU A 70 -3.89 8.88 -5.36
N MET A 71 -4.60 9.05 -6.48
CA MET A 71 -5.44 10.24 -6.70
C MET A 71 -6.55 10.35 -5.65
N PHE A 72 -7.32 9.28 -5.44
CA PHE A 72 -8.38 9.28 -4.43
C PHE A 72 -7.82 9.40 -3.01
N ALA A 73 -6.72 8.71 -2.71
CA ALA A 73 -6.04 8.81 -1.43
C ALA A 73 -5.51 10.22 -1.16
N GLY A 74 -4.97 10.89 -2.18
CA GLY A 74 -4.49 12.27 -2.07
C GLY A 74 -5.62 13.26 -1.79
N ILE A 75 -6.74 13.15 -2.50
CA ILE A 75 -7.92 14.01 -2.27
C ILE A 75 -8.51 13.77 -0.88
N ALA A 76 -8.83 12.52 -0.54
CA ALA A 76 -9.44 12.20 0.74
C ALA A 76 -8.50 12.46 1.92
N GLY A 77 -7.24 12.05 1.79
CA GLY A 77 -6.22 12.26 2.82
C GLY A 77 -5.90 13.73 3.03
N GLY A 78 -5.79 14.51 1.95
CA GLY A 78 -5.59 15.96 2.02
C GLY A 78 -6.76 16.67 2.67
N TYR A 79 -8.00 16.32 2.28
CA TYR A 79 -9.20 16.88 2.88
C TYR A 79 -9.27 16.61 4.40
N ILE A 80 -9.02 15.37 4.81
CA ILE A 80 -9.00 15.00 6.23
C ILE A 80 -7.88 15.73 6.97
N TRP A 81 -6.68 15.82 6.37
CA TRP A 81 -5.54 16.51 6.96
C TRP A 81 -5.84 17.99 7.20
N GLU A 82 -6.43 18.67 6.22
CA GLU A 82 -6.71 20.10 6.29
C GLU A 82 -7.77 20.43 7.35
N HIS A 83 -8.83 19.61 7.46
CA HIS A 83 -9.97 19.91 8.33
C HIS A 83 -9.86 19.30 9.74
N PHE A 84 -9.19 18.15 9.88
CA PHE A 84 -9.11 17.40 11.14
C PHE A 84 -7.66 17.25 11.65
N GLY A 85 -6.67 17.51 10.81
CA GLY A 85 -5.26 17.43 11.14
C GLY A 85 -4.58 16.11 10.74
N ALA A 86 -3.24 16.11 10.80
CA ALA A 86 -2.40 15.01 10.34
C ALA A 86 -2.70 13.67 11.03
N ASN A 87 -2.97 13.67 12.34
CA ASN A 87 -3.21 12.46 13.11
C ASN A 87 -4.46 11.70 12.61
N TYR A 88 -5.53 12.40 12.28
CA TYR A 88 -6.75 11.78 11.75
C TYR A 88 -6.54 11.26 10.33
N ALA A 89 -5.79 11.98 9.49
CA ALA A 89 -5.44 11.52 8.15
C ALA A 89 -4.60 10.24 8.18
N LEU A 90 -3.60 10.18 9.06
CA LEU A 90 -2.75 8.99 9.26
C LEU A 90 -3.55 7.81 9.82
N PHE A 91 -4.46 8.05 10.77
CA PHE A 91 -5.33 7.00 11.30
C PHE A 91 -6.28 6.43 10.24
N ALA A 92 -6.94 7.31 9.48
CA ALA A 92 -7.80 6.89 8.36
C ALA A 92 -7.02 6.08 7.32
N GLY A 93 -5.81 6.54 6.97
CA GLY A 93 -4.89 5.77 6.12
C GLY A 93 -4.54 4.41 6.71
N GLY A 94 -4.27 4.34 8.02
CA GLY A 94 -4.01 3.09 8.73
C GLY A 94 -5.16 2.09 8.64
N VAL A 95 -6.41 2.54 8.80
CA VAL A 95 -7.59 1.69 8.63
C VAL A 95 -7.65 1.10 7.22
N VAL A 96 -7.43 1.92 6.19
CA VAL A 96 -7.39 1.45 4.79
C VAL A 96 -6.30 0.41 4.58
N VAL A 97 -5.13 0.59 5.17
CA VAL A 97 -4.02 -0.39 5.08
C VAL A 97 -4.40 -1.72 5.75
N VAL A 98 -5.03 -1.69 6.93
CA VAL A 98 -5.51 -2.90 7.61
C VAL A 98 -6.54 -3.65 6.75
N LEU A 99 -7.48 -2.93 6.13
CA LEU A 99 -8.44 -3.53 5.19
C LEU A 99 -7.73 -4.17 3.99
N GLY A 100 -6.72 -3.52 3.43
CA GLY A 100 -5.90 -4.07 2.35
C GLY A 100 -5.19 -5.37 2.74
N ILE A 101 -4.62 -5.44 3.95
CA ILE A 101 -4.01 -6.67 4.47
C ILE A 101 -5.06 -7.77 4.62
N ALA A 102 -6.27 -7.46 5.12
CA ALA A 102 -7.34 -8.42 5.29
C ALA A 102 -7.77 -9.02 3.94
N VAL A 103 -8.03 -8.18 2.94
CA VAL A 103 -8.40 -8.61 1.57
C VAL A 103 -7.30 -9.45 0.93
N LEU A 104 -6.05 -9.03 1.03
CA LEU A 104 -4.93 -9.80 0.50
C LEU A 104 -4.77 -11.15 1.23
N SER A 105 -5.16 -11.20 2.51
CA SER A 105 -5.08 -12.43 3.30
C SER A 105 -6.15 -13.44 2.90
N THR A 106 -7.38 -12.99 2.66
CA THR A 106 -8.50 -13.85 2.23
C THR A 106 -8.29 -14.39 0.81
N ILE A 107 -7.84 -13.56 -0.14
CA ILE A 107 -7.60 -14.00 -1.53
C ILE A 107 -6.56 -15.13 -1.58
N ILE A 108 -5.47 -15.00 -0.83
CA ILE A 108 -4.42 -16.03 -0.79
C ILE A 108 -4.89 -17.29 -0.06
N ALA A 109 -5.72 -17.16 0.97
CA ALA A 109 -6.29 -18.32 1.66
C ALA A 109 -7.15 -19.15 0.70
N ASN A 110 -8.08 -18.51 -0.02
CA ASN A 110 -8.96 -19.18 -0.98
C ASN A 110 -8.19 -19.72 -2.19
N GLY A 111 -7.14 -19.03 -2.65
CA GLY A 111 -6.29 -19.51 -3.74
C GLY A 111 -5.53 -20.79 -3.40
N ARG A 112 -5.19 -21.02 -2.13
CA ARG A 112 -4.56 -22.27 -1.67
C ARG A 112 -5.56 -23.41 -1.59
N GLU A 113 -6.80 -23.14 -1.21
CA GLU A 113 -7.85 -24.17 -1.17
C GLU A 113 -8.17 -24.71 -2.56
N ASN A 114 -8.23 -23.84 -3.58
CA ASN A 114 -8.49 -24.24 -4.97
C ASN A 114 -7.36 -25.03 -5.66
N LEU A 115 -6.16 -25.13 -5.07
CA LEU A 115 -5.03 -25.90 -5.61
C LEU A 115 -4.87 -27.29 -4.97
N VAL A 116 -5.64 -27.56 -3.90
CA VAL A 116 -5.58 -28.83 -3.14
C VAL A 116 -6.83 -29.71 -3.43
N VAL A 117 -7.76 -29.23 -4.26
CA VAL A 117 -8.93 -29.95 -4.78
C VAL A 117 -8.74 -30.24 -6.26
#